data_AF-A0A7X8W5I9-F1
#
_entry.id   AF-A0A7X8W5I9-F1
#
_cell.length_a   1.000
_cell.length_b   1.000
_cell.length_c   1.000
_cell.angle_alpha   90.00
_cell.angle_beta   90.00
_cell.angle_gamma   90.00
#
_symmetry.space_group_name_H-M   'P 1'
#
loop_
_entity.id
_entity.type
_entity.pdbx_description
1 polymer ?
#
loop_
_entity_poly.entity_id
_entity_poly.type
_entity_poly.pdbx_seq_one_letter_code
_entity_poly.pdbx_strand_id
1 'polypeptide(L)'
;MDRIHKVNKQLVIKPHDSRIDGNRRKQICVKLGDGIQAVVIGINPSTAHDGQSDVTLTKICRYLDSYGVGQVIMLNLFDTISTDQNGIDKSEYCDLSQYDALFQNADIIVVAWGTENIYLKEKQDAFIQLLPYSPKVYCIADEHGNKPRHPSRMKYSYPLEHYFPQPAQKQYPVVTLCGSTRFKKEFMEVQKQLTLKGNIVISVGLFGHSGDEEVWENMDECTLTKTKEMLDDMH
;
A
#
# COMPACT_ATOMS: atom_id res chain seq x y z
N MET A 1 14.66 -2.72 5.84
CA MET A 1 14.78 -3.37 7.15
C MET A 1 15.99 -4.29 7.08
N ASP A 2 16.80 -4.36 8.15
CA ASP A 2 17.99 -5.20 8.17
C ASP A 2 17.73 -6.54 8.85
N ARG A 3 18.48 -7.56 8.43
CA ARG A 3 18.38 -8.89 9.04
C ARG A 3 19.11 -8.94 10.37
N ILE A 4 18.52 -9.63 11.32
CA ILE A 4 19.13 -9.89 12.62
C ILE A 4 19.92 -11.20 12.65
N HIS A 5 19.60 -12.14 11.75
CA HIS A 5 20.38 -13.38 11.56
C HIS A 5 20.19 -13.96 10.15
N LYS A 6 20.89 -15.07 9.86
CA LYS A 6 20.73 -15.80 8.59
C LYS A 6 19.40 -16.56 8.56
N VAL A 7 18.86 -16.78 7.37
CA VAL A 7 17.64 -17.58 7.16
C VAL A 7 17.87 -19.03 7.59
N ASN A 8 17.07 -19.52 8.53
CA ASN A 8 17.07 -20.92 8.93
C ASN A 8 16.19 -21.76 7.97
N LYS A 9 16.84 -22.46 7.03
CA LYS A 9 16.14 -23.33 6.07
C LYS A 9 15.55 -24.61 6.68
N GLN A 10 15.90 -24.94 7.91
CA GLN A 10 15.40 -26.11 8.63
C GLN A 10 14.26 -25.77 9.60
N LEU A 11 13.94 -24.47 9.77
CA LEU A 11 12.84 -24.04 10.62
C LEU A 11 11.53 -24.70 10.17
N VAL A 12 10.90 -25.41 11.09
CA VAL A 12 9.62 -26.10 10.85
C VAL A 12 8.49 -25.11 11.06
N ILE A 13 7.64 -24.98 10.05
CA ILE A 13 6.52 -24.02 10.06
C ILE A 13 5.25 -24.78 10.39
N LYS A 14 4.65 -24.44 11.54
CA LYS A 14 3.41 -25.06 12.02
C LYS A 14 2.32 -24.00 12.10
N PRO A 15 1.45 -23.93 11.08
CA PRO A 15 0.35 -22.99 11.10
C PRO A 15 -0.70 -23.39 12.13
N HIS A 16 -1.41 -22.39 12.66
CA HIS A 16 -2.51 -22.54 13.59
C HIS A 16 -3.52 -21.39 13.42
N ASP A 17 -4.66 -21.49 14.11
CA ASP A 17 -5.74 -20.48 14.13
C ASP A 17 -6.21 -20.05 12.74
N SER A 18 -6.22 -20.99 11.78
CA SER A 18 -6.77 -20.74 10.45
C SER A 18 -8.27 -20.43 10.53
N ARG A 19 -8.71 -19.43 9.77
CA ARG A 19 -10.16 -19.17 9.56
C ARG A 19 -10.52 -19.61 8.15
N ILE A 20 -11.22 -20.74 8.08
CA ILE A 20 -11.62 -21.38 6.84
C ILE A 20 -13.15 -21.46 6.81
N ASP A 21 -13.75 -21.08 5.69
CA ASP A 21 -15.17 -21.20 5.41
C ASP A 21 -15.38 -21.83 4.03
N GLY A 22 -15.71 -23.12 4.01
CA GLY A 22 -15.78 -23.92 2.78
C GLY A 22 -14.41 -23.98 2.09
N ASN A 23 -14.36 -23.55 0.82
CA ASN A 23 -13.11 -23.49 0.05
C ASN A 23 -12.37 -22.14 0.18
N ARG A 24 -12.66 -21.38 1.25
CA ARG A 24 -12.14 -20.02 1.45
C ARG A 24 -11.31 -19.93 2.71
N ARG A 25 -10.09 -19.40 2.62
CA ARG A 25 -9.23 -19.17 3.80
C ARG A 25 -9.01 -17.68 3.98
N LYS A 26 -9.70 -17.12 4.98
CA LYS A 26 -9.62 -15.70 5.35
C LYS A 26 -8.27 -15.33 5.97
N GLN A 27 -7.75 -16.20 6.84
CA GLN A 27 -6.46 -16.00 7.49
C GLN A 27 -5.80 -17.33 7.89
N ILE A 28 -4.49 -17.30 8.09
CA ILE A 28 -3.73 -18.35 8.75
C ILE A 28 -2.59 -17.74 9.57
N CYS A 29 -2.36 -18.25 10.78
CA CYS A 29 -1.35 -17.73 11.70
C CYS A 29 -0.19 -18.72 11.86
N VAL A 30 1.00 -18.19 12.14
CA VAL A 30 2.19 -18.99 12.49
C VAL A 30 2.93 -18.26 13.61
N LYS A 31 3.16 -18.95 14.73
CA LYS A 31 4.09 -18.52 15.77
C LYS A 31 5.47 -19.15 15.55
N LEU A 32 6.49 -18.30 15.42
CA LEU A 32 7.89 -18.66 15.22
C LEU A 32 8.70 -18.56 16.52
N GLY A 33 8.31 -17.65 17.42
CA GLY A 33 8.97 -17.42 18.69
C GLY A 33 8.52 -16.09 19.31
N ASP A 34 9.38 -15.52 20.14
CA ASP A 34 9.25 -14.12 20.57
C ASP A 34 9.76 -13.20 19.46
N GLY A 35 9.19 -12.01 19.33
CA GLY A 35 9.58 -11.06 18.30
C GLY A 35 8.41 -10.22 17.83
N ILE A 36 8.60 -9.52 16.71
CA ILE A 36 7.58 -8.64 16.15
C ILE A 36 6.49 -9.45 15.41
N GLN A 37 5.31 -8.86 15.27
CA GLN A 37 4.22 -9.38 14.46
C GLN A 37 4.28 -8.82 13.03
N ALA A 38 4.25 -9.72 12.05
CA ALA A 38 4.11 -9.38 10.64
C ALA A 38 2.76 -9.82 10.09
N VAL A 39 2.06 -8.91 9.41
CA VAL A 39 0.90 -9.25 8.57
C VAL A 39 1.36 -9.36 7.12
N VAL A 40 1.18 -10.52 6.49
CA VAL A 40 1.57 -10.77 5.10
C VAL A 40 0.33 -10.81 4.23
N ILE A 41 0.35 -10.11 3.10
CA ILE A 41 -0.76 -10.07 2.15
C ILE A 41 -0.32 -10.73 0.83
N GLY A 42 -0.82 -11.94 0.60
CA GLY A 42 -0.62 -12.71 -0.63
C GLY A 42 -1.72 -12.45 -1.68
N ILE A 43 -1.64 -13.17 -2.80
CA ILE A 43 -2.67 -13.10 -3.84
C ILE A 43 -3.88 -13.98 -3.50
N ASN A 44 -3.65 -15.27 -3.24
CA ASN A 44 -4.68 -16.22 -2.85
C ASN A 44 -4.08 -17.33 -1.96
N PRO A 45 -4.88 -17.96 -1.08
CA PRO A 45 -4.48 -19.13 -0.34
C PRO A 45 -4.04 -20.28 -1.24
N SER A 46 -2.90 -20.89 -0.92
CA SER A 46 -2.54 -22.21 -1.43
C SER A 46 -2.99 -23.28 -0.42
N THR A 47 -2.27 -24.40 -0.29
CA THR A 47 -2.75 -25.59 0.45
C THR A 47 -2.53 -25.55 1.96
N ALA A 48 -1.91 -24.50 2.52
CA ALA A 48 -1.64 -24.46 3.96
C ALA A 48 -2.91 -24.38 4.82
N HIS A 49 -2.94 -25.17 5.88
CA HIS A 49 -3.96 -25.22 6.94
C HIS A 49 -3.30 -25.53 8.30
N ASP A 50 -4.10 -25.63 9.35
CA ASP A 50 -3.55 -25.89 10.69
C ASP A 50 -2.73 -27.19 10.73
N GLY A 51 -1.52 -27.11 11.29
CA GLY A 51 -0.55 -28.19 11.34
C GLY A 51 0.27 -28.42 10.05
N GLN A 52 -0.15 -27.88 8.90
CA GLN A 52 0.50 -28.12 7.61
C GLN A 52 0.75 -26.84 6.80
N SER A 53 2.02 -26.49 6.60
CA SER A 53 2.44 -25.38 5.74
C SER A 53 2.55 -25.76 4.25
N ASP A 54 2.49 -24.76 3.37
CA ASP A 54 2.81 -24.86 1.95
C ASP A 54 4.15 -24.15 1.62
N VAL A 55 4.56 -24.16 0.35
CA VAL A 55 5.82 -23.52 -0.10
C VAL A 55 5.82 -22.01 0.18
N THR A 56 4.68 -21.34 0.00
CA THR A 56 4.54 -19.89 0.14
C THR A 56 4.70 -19.49 1.60
N LEU A 57 3.90 -20.11 2.49
CA LEU A 57 3.93 -19.86 3.93
C LEU A 57 5.29 -20.27 4.53
N THR A 58 5.83 -21.41 4.10
CA THR A 58 7.16 -21.86 4.57
C THR A 58 8.25 -20.85 4.23
N LYS A 59 8.30 -20.40 2.97
CA LYS A 59 9.34 -19.46 2.53
C LYS A 59 9.20 -18.10 3.21
N ILE A 60 7.98 -17.56 3.32
CA ILE A 60 7.81 -16.22 3.92
C ILE A 60 8.10 -16.25 5.42
N CYS A 61 7.68 -17.29 6.16
CA CYS A 61 7.99 -17.40 7.58
C CYS A 61 9.50 -17.51 7.83
N ARG A 62 10.21 -18.37 7.10
CA ARG A 62 11.68 -18.48 7.21
C ARG A 62 12.41 -17.20 6.83
N TYR A 63 11.88 -16.48 5.85
CA TYR A 63 12.43 -15.21 5.42
C TYR A 63 12.26 -14.14 6.50
N LEU A 64 11.05 -14.00 7.03
CA LEU A 64 10.70 -13.00 8.05
C LEU A 64 11.29 -13.30 9.43
N ASP A 65 11.48 -14.57 9.78
CA ASP A 65 12.27 -15.02 10.94
C ASP A 65 13.64 -14.32 10.95
N SER A 66 14.31 -14.24 9.80
CA SER A 66 15.62 -13.56 9.68
C SER A 66 15.61 -12.05 9.95
N TYR A 67 14.43 -11.44 10.02
CA TYR A 67 14.19 -10.03 10.38
C TYR A 67 13.61 -9.88 11.81
N GLY A 68 13.58 -10.95 12.62
CA GLY A 68 13.10 -10.90 14.01
C GLY A 68 11.59 -11.00 14.16
N VAL A 69 10.89 -11.49 13.13
CA VAL A 69 9.46 -11.75 13.20
C VAL A 69 9.19 -13.00 14.01
N GLY A 70 8.50 -12.85 15.14
CA GLY A 70 8.07 -13.95 16.01
C GLY A 70 6.68 -14.48 15.69
N GLN A 71 5.85 -13.70 14.97
CA GLN A 71 4.51 -14.10 14.56
C GLN A 71 4.20 -13.62 13.14
N VAL A 72 3.65 -14.51 12.32
CA VAL A 72 3.16 -14.19 10.98
C VAL A 72 1.66 -14.45 10.93
N ILE A 73 0.90 -13.45 10.46
CA ILE A 73 -0.52 -13.59 10.12
C ILE A 73 -0.63 -13.38 8.61
N MET A 74 -1.09 -14.39 7.88
CA MET A 74 -1.19 -14.32 6.43
C MET A 74 -2.64 -14.15 5.97
N LEU A 75 -2.87 -13.04 5.28
CA LEU A 75 -4.08 -12.66 4.55
C LEU A 75 -3.84 -12.79 3.04
N ASN A 76 -4.91 -12.67 2.26
CA ASN A 76 -4.84 -12.75 0.79
C ASN A 76 -5.85 -11.77 0.17
N LEU A 77 -5.60 -11.32 -1.06
CA LEU A 77 -6.54 -10.48 -1.81
C LEU A 77 -7.80 -11.24 -2.24
N PHE A 78 -7.67 -12.56 -2.42
CA PHE A 78 -8.79 -13.46 -2.71
C PHE A 78 -8.76 -14.61 -1.71
N ASP A 79 -9.93 -15.06 -1.26
CA ASP A 79 -9.99 -16.09 -0.23
C ASP A 79 -10.01 -17.52 -0.79
N THR A 80 -10.22 -17.70 -2.10
CA THR A 80 -10.30 -19.02 -2.73
C THR A 80 -8.99 -19.80 -2.58
N ILE A 81 -9.09 -20.99 -2.00
CA ILE A 81 -7.97 -21.93 -1.91
C ILE A 81 -7.68 -22.49 -3.31
N SER A 82 -6.50 -22.16 -3.84
CA SER A 82 -6.03 -22.63 -5.13
C SER A 82 -4.49 -22.61 -5.21
N THR A 83 -3.92 -23.61 -5.88
CA THR A 83 -2.47 -23.64 -6.20
C THR A 83 -2.12 -22.88 -7.49
N ASP A 84 -3.13 -22.58 -8.32
CA ASP A 84 -3.00 -21.82 -9.56
C ASP A 84 -3.85 -20.54 -9.51
N GLN A 85 -3.31 -19.44 -10.01
CA GLN A 85 -4.03 -18.17 -10.12
C GLN A 85 -5.23 -18.26 -11.06
N ASN A 86 -5.22 -19.18 -12.04
CA ASN A 86 -6.39 -19.42 -12.89
C ASN A 86 -7.60 -19.97 -12.11
N GLY A 87 -7.37 -20.56 -10.93
CA GLY A 87 -8.42 -21.07 -10.03
C GLY A 87 -8.97 -20.03 -9.06
N ILE A 88 -8.57 -18.76 -9.17
CA ILE A 88 -9.07 -17.68 -8.30
C ILE A 88 -10.49 -17.30 -8.72
N ASP A 89 -11.42 -17.38 -7.78
CA ASP A 89 -12.76 -16.80 -7.94
C ASP A 89 -12.69 -15.31 -7.61
N LYS A 90 -12.91 -14.46 -8.62
CA LYS A 90 -12.87 -13.00 -8.45
C LYS A 90 -14.02 -12.47 -7.59
N SER A 91 -15.11 -13.23 -7.43
CA SER A 91 -16.20 -12.86 -6.54
C SER A 91 -15.82 -13.01 -5.05
N GLU A 92 -14.77 -13.79 -4.77
CA GLU A 92 -14.25 -14.04 -3.42
C GLU A 92 -13.12 -13.08 -3.06
N TYR A 93 -13.26 -11.82 -3.49
CA TYR A 93 -12.37 -10.74 -3.10
C TYR A 93 -12.46 -10.47 -1.59
N CYS A 94 -11.31 -10.31 -0.96
CA CYS A 94 -11.18 -10.01 0.45
C CYS A 94 -11.11 -8.49 0.65
N ASP A 95 -12.15 -7.92 1.24
CA ASP A 95 -12.14 -6.53 1.65
C ASP A 95 -11.16 -6.33 2.82
N LEU A 96 -10.00 -5.73 2.55
CA LEU A 96 -8.97 -5.51 3.57
C LEU A 96 -9.38 -4.50 4.64
N SER A 97 -10.41 -3.68 4.43
CA SER A 97 -10.86 -2.68 5.40
C SER A 97 -11.32 -3.30 6.73
N GLN A 98 -11.80 -4.56 6.70
CA GLN A 98 -12.19 -5.29 7.91
C GLN A 98 -11.01 -5.63 8.85
N TYR A 99 -9.76 -5.49 8.38
CA TYR A 99 -8.56 -5.82 9.14
C TYR A 99 -7.84 -4.59 9.69
N ASP A 100 -8.51 -3.43 9.79
CA ASP A 100 -7.90 -2.18 10.26
C ASP A 100 -7.22 -2.35 11.63
N ALA A 101 -7.92 -2.92 12.62
CA ALA A 101 -7.34 -3.19 13.94
C ALA A 101 -6.11 -4.12 13.87
N LEU A 102 -6.09 -5.07 12.94
CA LEU A 102 -4.95 -5.96 12.75
C LEU A 102 -3.76 -5.18 12.14
N PHE A 103 -4.01 -4.33 11.14
CA PHE A 103 -2.97 -3.48 10.56
C PHE A 103 -2.43 -2.44 11.55
N GLN A 104 -3.28 -1.87 12.41
CA GLN A 104 -2.84 -0.96 13.47
C GLN A 104 -1.87 -1.63 14.45
N ASN A 105 -2.18 -2.85 14.88
CA ASN A 105 -1.38 -3.58 15.87
C ASN A 105 -0.13 -4.27 15.30
N ALA A 106 -0.10 -4.55 14.00
CA ALA A 106 1.05 -5.17 13.36
C ALA A 106 2.28 -4.25 13.41
N ASP A 107 3.45 -4.79 13.77
CA ASP A 107 4.71 -4.04 13.72
C ASP A 107 5.13 -3.77 12.27
N ILE A 108 4.94 -4.76 11.39
CA ILE A 108 5.17 -4.63 9.95
C ILE A 108 4.05 -5.28 9.14
N ILE A 109 3.82 -4.74 7.95
CA ILE A 109 2.92 -5.30 6.94
C ILE A 109 3.77 -5.65 5.71
N VAL A 110 3.57 -6.81 5.11
CA VAL A 110 4.37 -7.29 3.97
C VAL A 110 3.47 -7.59 2.78
N VAL A 111 3.64 -6.82 1.71
CA VAL A 111 2.96 -7.04 0.43
C VAL A 111 3.72 -8.08 -0.38
N ALA A 112 3.05 -9.17 -0.75
CA ALA A 112 3.67 -10.36 -1.35
C ALA A 112 2.82 -11.01 -2.47
N TRP A 113 1.93 -10.25 -3.13
CA TRP A 113 1.00 -10.76 -4.16
C TRP A 113 1.57 -10.88 -5.58
N GLY A 114 2.86 -10.59 -5.79
CA GLY A 114 3.50 -10.72 -7.11
C GLY A 114 3.47 -9.47 -7.99
N THR A 115 4.23 -9.50 -9.08
CA THR A 115 4.48 -8.37 -9.99
C THR A 115 3.63 -8.42 -11.27
N GLU A 116 2.76 -9.40 -11.38
CA GLU A 116 1.93 -9.62 -12.58
C GLU A 116 0.86 -8.53 -12.72
N ASN A 117 0.63 -8.07 -13.95
CA ASN A 117 -0.39 -7.06 -14.29
C ASN A 117 -1.80 -7.66 -14.37
N ILE A 118 -2.18 -8.37 -13.32
CA ILE A 118 -3.49 -9.00 -13.11
C ILE A 118 -4.05 -8.53 -11.77
N TYR A 119 -5.37 -8.54 -11.66
CA TYR A 119 -6.09 -8.06 -10.46
C TYR A 119 -5.73 -6.62 -10.10
N LEU A 120 -5.63 -5.74 -11.11
CA LEU A 120 -5.18 -4.37 -10.94
C LEU A 120 -6.09 -3.58 -10.01
N LYS A 121 -7.41 -3.80 -10.10
CA LYS A 121 -8.39 -3.14 -9.23
C LYS A 121 -8.19 -3.54 -7.77
N GLU A 122 -8.09 -4.83 -7.50
CA GLU A 122 -7.93 -5.39 -6.16
C GLU A 122 -6.59 -4.97 -5.53
N LYS A 123 -5.53 -4.90 -6.35
CA LYS A 123 -4.23 -4.36 -5.93
C LYS A 123 -4.28 -2.86 -5.66
N GLN A 124 -5.06 -2.09 -6.43
CA GLN A 124 -5.29 -0.66 -6.20
C GLN A 124 -6.10 -0.41 -4.93
N ASP A 125 -7.17 -1.16 -4.70
CA ASP A 125 -8.00 -1.08 -3.50
C ASP A 125 -7.15 -1.40 -2.25
N ALA A 126 -6.33 -2.47 -2.32
CA ALA A 126 -5.38 -2.81 -1.27
C ALA A 126 -4.30 -1.72 -1.07
N PHE A 127 -3.82 -1.09 -2.14
CA PHE A 127 -2.87 0.02 -2.05
C PHE A 127 -3.47 1.19 -1.26
N ILE A 128 -4.71 1.59 -1.56
CA ILE A 128 -5.41 2.68 -0.87
C ILE A 128 -5.60 2.33 0.61
N GLN A 129 -6.04 1.10 0.91
CA GLN A 129 -6.26 0.65 2.28
C GLN A 129 -4.95 0.62 3.11
N LEU A 130 -3.81 0.33 2.49
CA LEU A 130 -2.51 0.25 3.15
C LEU A 130 -1.79 1.60 3.26
N LEU A 131 -2.23 2.63 2.52
CA LEU A 131 -1.58 3.94 2.49
C LEU A 131 -1.44 4.60 3.88
N PRO A 132 -2.44 4.55 4.79
CA PRO A 132 -2.29 5.07 6.16
C PRO A 132 -1.18 4.39 6.97
N TYR A 133 -0.81 3.17 6.61
CA TYR A 133 0.22 2.36 7.26
C TYR A 133 1.57 2.42 6.55
N SER A 134 1.71 3.29 5.54
CA SER A 134 2.85 3.32 4.63
C SER A 134 4.26 3.30 5.27
N PRO A 135 4.53 3.87 6.47
CA PRO A 135 5.86 3.77 7.09
C PRO A 135 6.24 2.33 7.49
N LYS A 136 5.27 1.46 7.74
CA LYS A 136 5.48 0.07 8.19
C LYS A 136 5.09 -0.98 7.17
N VAL A 137 4.83 -0.59 5.92
CA VAL A 137 4.49 -1.51 4.83
C VAL A 137 5.74 -1.77 3.99
N TYR A 138 6.10 -3.05 3.89
CA TYR A 138 7.27 -3.57 3.22
C TYR A 138 6.90 -4.53 2.08
N CYS A 139 7.86 -4.83 1.23
CA CYS A 139 7.75 -5.87 0.22
C CYS A 139 9.12 -6.47 -0.12
N ILE A 140 9.10 -7.62 -0.77
CA ILE A 140 10.32 -8.26 -1.27
C ILE A 140 10.63 -7.68 -2.65
N ALA A 141 11.81 -7.08 -2.79
CA ALA A 141 12.33 -6.59 -4.07
C ALA A 141 13.39 -7.55 -4.60
N ASP A 142 13.41 -7.80 -5.91
CA ASP A 142 14.52 -8.55 -6.50
C ASP A 142 15.72 -7.68 -6.87
N GLU A 143 16.76 -8.31 -7.39
CA GLU A 143 17.99 -7.66 -7.86
C GLU A 143 17.81 -6.65 -9.00
N HIS A 144 16.64 -6.63 -9.65
CA HIS A 144 16.28 -5.69 -10.70
C HIS A 144 15.29 -4.60 -10.23
N GLY A 145 14.95 -4.57 -8.94
CA GLY A 145 13.97 -3.65 -8.37
C GLY A 145 12.51 -4.03 -8.62
N ASN A 146 12.23 -5.20 -9.21
CA ASN A 146 10.85 -5.67 -9.38
C ASN A 146 10.27 -6.04 -8.01
N LYS A 147 9.13 -5.42 -7.68
CA LYS A 147 8.40 -5.62 -6.43
C LYS A 147 6.91 -5.39 -6.65
N PRO A 148 6.01 -6.02 -5.86
CA PRO A 148 6.30 -6.96 -4.76
C PRO A 148 6.49 -8.40 -5.28
N ARG A 149 7.57 -9.09 -4.88
CA ARG A 149 7.79 -10.50 -5.27
C ARG A 149 6.93 -11.46 -4.42
N HIS A 150 6.37 -12.47 -5.08
CA HIS A 150 5.64 -13.55 -4.41
C HIS A 150 6.61 -14.50 -3.67
N PRO A 151 6.30 -15.00 -2.46
CA PRO A 151 7.24 -15.79 -1.66
C PRO A 151 7.67 -17.08 -2.34
N SER A 152 6.80 -17.74 -3.11
CA SER A 152 7.20 -18.96 -3.84
C SER A 152 8.30 -18.71 -4.89
N ARG A 153 8.39 -17.48 -5.44
CA ARG A 153 9.30 -17.08 -6.52
C ARG A 153 10.47 -16.21 -6.07
N MET A 154 10.61 -15.92 -4.76
CA MET A 154 11.73 -15.14 -4.24
C MET A 154 12.99 -15.97 -3.95
N LYS A 155 14.14 -15.30 -3.95
CA LYS A 155 15.39 -15.80 -3.34
C LYS A 155 15.48 -15.28 -1.90
N TYR A 156 16.01 -16.10 -0.99
CA TYR A 156 16.28 -15.65 0.38
C TYR A 156 17.33 -14.55 0.46
N SER A 157 18.04 -14.20 -0.59
CA SER A 157 18.99 -13.07 -0.61
C SER A 157 18.34 -11.73 -0.91
N TYR A 158 17.09 -11.72 -1.39
CA TYR A 158 16.37 -10.50 -1.73
C TYR A 158 16.17 -9.61 -0.50
N PRO A 159 16.25 -8.28 -0.64
CA PRO A 159 16.00 -7.34 0.45
C PRO A 159 14.51 -7.21 0.79
N LEU A 160 14.24 -6.85 2.04
CA LEU A 160 12.93 -6.39 2.51
C LEU A 160 12.95 -4.86 2.54
N GLU A 161 12.31 -4.26 1.55
CA GLU A 161 12.26 -2.81 1.33
C GLU A 161 10.89 -2.25 1.68
N HIS A 162 10.80 -0.94 1.87
CA HIS A 162 9.50 -0.29 1.95
C HIS A 162 8.75 -0.44 0.63
N TYR A 163 7.46 -0.77 0.75
CA TYR A 163 6.56 -0.90 -0.39
C TYR A 163 6.24 0.49 -0.96
N PHE A 164 5.86 1.41 -0.09
CA PHE A 164 5.66 2.81 -0.45
C PHE A 164 6.99 3.56 -0.48
N PRO A 165 7.14 4.56 -1.36
CA PRO A 165 8.25 5.49 -1.31
C PRO A 165 8.34 6.11 0.09
N GLN A 166 9.49 5.98 0.74
CA GLN A 166 9.74 6.69 1.98
C GLN A 166 10.24 8.10 1.66
N PRO A 167 9.84 9.11 2.44
CA PRO A 167 10.34 10.46 2.23
C PRO A 167 11.86 10.45 2.32
N ALA A 168 12.52 11.02 1.32
CA ALA A 168 13.95 11.28 1.39
C ALA A 168 14.23 12.20 2.58
N GLN A 169 15.44 12.12 3.15
CA GLN A 169 15.91 12.91 4.31
C GLN A 169 15.66 14.42 4.21
N LYS A 170 15.42 14.95 3.01
CA LYS A 170 15.00 16.33 2.74
C LYS A 170 13.51 16.37 2.44
N GLN A 171 12.71 16.50 3.49
CA GLN A 171 11.25 16.56 3.39
C GLN A 171 10.80 18.02 3.34
N TYR A 172 10.18 18.41 2.22
CA TYR A 172 9.47 19.69 2.11
C TYR A 172 7.98 19.37 2.26
N PRO A 173 7.30 19.77 3.35
CA PRO A 173 5.88 19.49 3.52
C PRO A 173 5.07 20.06 2.36
N VAL A 174 4.06 19.32 1.90
CA VAL A 174 3.12 19.79 0.87
C VAL A 174 1.97 20.48 1.58
N VAL A 175 1.74 21.76 1.28
CA VAL A 175 0.63 22.54 1.81
C VAL A 175 -0.26 22.96 0.66
N THR A 176 -1.53 22.57 0.71
CA THR A 176 -2.53 22.98 -0.26
C THR A 176 -3.27 24.22 0.25
N LEU A 177 -3.25 25.30 -0.53
CA LEU A 177 -4.07 26.49 -0.29
C LEU A 177 -5.38 26.34 -1.08
N CYS A 178 -6.51 26.32 -0.39
CA CYS A 178 -7.84 26.33 -0.97
C CYS A 178 -8.62 27.56 -0.48
N GLY A 179 -9.60 28.01 -1.26
CA GLY A 179 -10.39 29.20 -0.96
C GLY A 179 -10.74 30.03 -2.19
N SER A 180 -11.40 31.16 -1.95
CA SER A 180 -11.92 32.00 -3.04
C SER A 180 -10.81 32.64 -3.89
N THR A 181 -10.92 32.52 -5.21
CA THR A 181 -10.03 33.13 -6.22
C THR A 181 -10.09 34.67 -6.28
N ARG A 182 -10.87 35.30 -5.39
CA ARG A 182 -10.93 36.76 -5.21
C ARG A 182 -9.75 37.31 -4.40
N PHE A 183 -9.07 36.47 -3.63
CA PHE A 183 -8.00 36.85 -2.70
C PHE A 183 -6.59 36.61 -3.27
N LYS A 184 -6.34 36.99 -4.54
CA LYS A 184 -5.06 36.72 -5.23
C LYS A 184 -3.85 37.22 -4.43
N LYS A 185 -3.93 38.40 -3.83
CA LYS A 185 -2.80 38.98 -3.08
C LYS A 185 -2.44 38.15 -1.85
N GLU A 186 -3.46 37.73 -1.10
CA GLU A 186 -3.32 36.92 0.10
C GLU A 186 -2.78 35.54 -0.23
N PHE A 187 -3.27 34.90 -1.29
CA PHE A 187 -2.73 33.63 -1.79
C PHE A 187 -1.25 33.76 -2.15
N MET A 188 -0.88 34.79 -2.91
CA MET A 188 0.52 35.03 -3.30
C MET A 188 1.42 35.31 -2.08
N GLU A 189 0.93 36.06 -1.09
CA GLU A 189 1.67 36.34 0.14
C GLU A 189 1.89 35.07 0.97
N VAL A 190 0.83 34.29 1.22
CA VAL A 190 0.91 33.04 1.99
C VAL A 190 1.75 31.99 1.26
N GLN A 191 1.61 31.88 -0.07
CA GLN A 191 2.43 30.98 -0.89
C GLN A 191 3.91 31.33 -0.76
N LYS A 192 4.28 32.61 -0.87
CA LYS A 192 5.66 33.07 -0.69
C LYS A 192 6.18 32.74 0.72
N GLN A 193 5.39 33.03 1.75
CA GLN A 193 5.76 32.75 3.15
C GLN A 193 5.99 31.26 3.41
N LEU A 194 5.08 30.40 2.94
CA LEU A 194 5.19 28.95 3.10
C LEU A 194 6.35 28.37 2.30
N THR A 195 6.59 28.88 1.08
CA THR A 195 7.72 28.46 0.25
C THR A 195 9.06 28.78 0.92
N LEU A 196 9.21 29.99 1.46
CA LEU A 196 10.41 30.40 2.20
C LEU A 196 10.64 29.58 3.48
N LYS A 197 9.57 29.06 4.08
CA LYS A 197 9.64 28.11 5.21
C LYS A 197 10.00 26.67 4.79
N GLY A 198 10.26 26.43 3.51
CA GLY A 198 10.59 25.10 3.01
C GLY A 198 9.38 24.20 2.80
N ASN A 199 8.25 24.75 2.36
CA ASN A 199 7.08 23.96 1.96
C ASN A 199 6.94 23.95 0.43
N ILE A 200 6.44 22.85 -0.12
CA ILE A 200 5.90 22.81 -1.48
C ILE A 200 4.45 23.28 -1.37
N VAL A 201 4.10 24.36 -2.06
CA VAL A 201 2.75 24.94 -1.98
C VAL A 201 1.98 24.62 -3.26
N ILE A 202 0.84 23.96 -3.11
CA ILE A 202 -0.14 23.77 -4.18
C ILE A 202 -1.23 24.81 -3.98
N SER A 203 -1.35 25.77 -4.89
CA SER A 203 -2.32 26.87 -4.81
C SER A 203 -3.33 26.77 -5.94
N VAL A 204 -4.45 27.48 -5.80
CA VAL A 204 -5.36 27.75 -6.93
C VAL A 204 -4.55 28.38 -8.07
N GLY A 205 -4.69 27.82 -9.28
CA GLY A 205 -3.87 28.18 -10.44
C GLY A 205 -4.43 29.33 -11.27
N LEU A 206 -5.68 29.74 -11.02
CA LEU A 206 -6.40 30.73 -11.82
C LEU A 206 -7.20 31.69 -10.94
N PHE A 207 -6.96 32.99 -11.10
CA PHE A 207 -7.54 34.08 -10.31
C PHE A 207 -8.45 34.95 -11.18
N GLY A 208 -9.48 34.33 -11.77
CA GLY A 208 -10.40 35.01 -12.69
C GLY A 208 -11.05 36.27 -12.10
N HIS A 209 -11.29 36.34 -10.79
CA HIS A 209 -11.91 37.52 -10.17
C HIS A 209 -10.96 38.68 -9.86
N SER A 210 -9.64 38.48 -9.90
CA SER A 210 -8.70 39.45 -9.31
C SER A 210 -7.34 39.57 -10.00
N GLY A 211 -7.16 39.02 -11.21
CA GLY A 211 -6.03 39.44 -12.04
C GLY A 211 -5.58 38.54 -13.18
N ASP A 212 -6.38 37.59 -13.65
CA ASP A 212 -6.07 36.82 -14.87
C ASP A 212 -7.13 37.16 -15.94
N GLU A 213 -6.95 38.30 -16.62
CA GLU A 213 -7.89 38.80 -17.64
C GLU A 213 -7.99 37.87 -18.86
N GLU A 214 -6.91 37.14 -19.17
CA GLU A 214 -6.84 36.13 -20.23
C GLU A 214 -7.85 34.98 -20.09
N VAL A 215 -8.42 34.79 -18.90
CA VAL A 215 -9.51 33.83 -18.63
C VAL A 215 -10.83 34.29 -19.24
N TRP A 216 -10.98 35.59 -19.45
CA TRP A 216 -12.22 36.23 -19.89
C TRP A 216 -12.14 36.81 -21.30
N GLU A 217 -10.93 37.06 -21.80
CA GLU A 217 -10.72 37.60 -23.14
C GLU A 217 -11.11 36.58 -24.23
N ASN A 218 -11.96 37.02 -25.18
CA ASN A 218 -12.39 36.28 -26.38
C ASN A 218 -13.28 35.05 -26.18
N MET A 219 -13.85 34.84 -24.99
CA MET A 219 -14.85 33.79 -24.76
C MET A 219 -16.28 34.32 -24.89
N ASP A 220 -17.16 33.55 -25.54
CA ASP A 220 -18.59 33.82 -25.51
C ASP A 220 -19.17 33.58 -24.11
N GLU A 221 -20.28 34.24 -23.80
CA GLU A 221 -20.92 34.25 -22.47
C GLU A 221 -21.29 32.84 -21.97
N CYS A 222 -21.59 31.90 -22.88
CA CYS A 222 -21.91 30.52 -22.53
C CYS A 222 -20.66 29.73 -22.13
N THR A 223 -19.54 29.93 -22.83
CA THR A 223 -18.25 29.31 -22.50
C THR A 223 -17.70 29.84 -21.17
N LEU A 224 -17.80 31.14 -20.94
CA LEU A 224 -17.44 31.79 -19.67
C LEU A 224 -18.17 31.19 -18.46
N THR A 225 -19.47 30.97 -18.60
CA THR A 225 -20.30 30.39 -17.54
C THR A 225 -19.89 28.95 -17.24
N LYS A 226 -19.65 28.13 -18.27
CA LYS A 226 -19.21 26.73 -18.11
C LYS A 226 -17.80 26.61 -17.51
N THR A 227 -16.86 27.45 -17.94
CA THR A 227 -15.51 27.48 -17.38
C THR A 227 -15.55 27.87 -15.91
N LYS A 228 -16.42 28.82 -15.54
CA LYS A 228 -16.63 29.19 -14.15
C LYS A 228 -17.23 28.05 -13.32
N GLU A 229 -18.28 27.39 -13.82
CA GLU A 229 -18.89 26.22 -13.15
C GLU A 229 -17.87 25.09 -12.96
N MET A 230 -17.04 24.83 -13.97
CA MET A 230 -15.95 23.84 -13.87
C MET A 230 -14.90 24.24 -12.83
N LEU A 231 -14.50 25.51 -12.79
CA LEU A 231 -13.53 26.00 -11.79
C LEU A 231 -14.09 25.98 -10.37
N ASP A 232 -15.39 26.28 -10.22
CA ASP A 232 -16.09 26.21 -8.94
C ASP A 232 -16.33 24.75 -8.49
N ASP A 233 -16.44 23.77 -9.40
CA ASP A 233 -16.53 22.32 -9.08
C ASP A 233 -15.16 21.72 -8.70
N MET A 234 -14.08 22.21 -9.32
CA MET A 234 -12.70 21.75 -9.07
C MET A 234 -12.09 22.25 -7.75
N HIS A 235 -12.63 23.31 -7.14
CA HIS A 235 -12.06 24.02 -5.99
C HIS A 235 -12.95 23.96 -4.74
#